data_AF-A0A0F7EJE8-F1
#
_entry.id   AF-A0A0F7EJE8-F1
#
_cell.length_a   1.000
_cell.length_b   1.000
_cell.length_c   1.000
_cell.angle_alpha   90.00
_cell.angle_beta   90.00
_cell.angle_gamma   90.00
#
_symmetry.space_group_name_H-M   'P 1'
#
loop_
_entity.id
_entity.type
_entity.pdbx_description
1 polymer ?
#
loop_
_entity_poly.entity_id
_entity_poly.type
_entity_poly.pdbx_seq_one_letter_code
_entity_poly.pdbx_strand_id
1 'polypeptide(L)'
;MYKELDYTLTLSGSGDSKEAAFQFVFSQIKSKMAREIPDLILRIEPMDVEVLKATQFSYKERFLGILFPRTRTKYTIEVRILVRLRVMELSKIPFTEEIQSTSSRQINLAKNPNT
;
A
#
# COMPACT_ATOMS: atom_id res chain seq x y z
N MET A 1 -1.20 -3.11 22.86
CA MET A 1 -0.45 -2.16 22.00
C MET A 1 -0.03 -2.87 20.73
N TYR A 2 0.75 -3.96 20.80
CA TYR A 2 0.96 -4.82 19.61
C TYR A 2 -0.05 -5.95 19.58
N LYS A 3 -0.52 -6.28 18.38
CA LYS A 3 -1.31 -7.50 18.13
C LYS A 3 -0.92 -8.11 16.79
N GLU A 4 -1.08 -9.43 16.71
CA GLU A 4 -0.97 -10.17 15.45
C GLU A 4 -2.38 -10.52 14.96
N LEU A 5 -2.57 -10.44 13.65
CA LEU A 5 -3.85 -10.68 13.00
C LEU A 5 -3.59 -11.49 11.72
N ASP A 6 -4.32 -12.57 11.55
CA ASP A 6 -4.31 -13.33 10.30
C ASP A 6 -5.47 -12.86 9.43
N TYR A 7 -5.20 -12.61 8.15
CA TYR A 7 -6.17 -12.07 7.22
C TYR A 7 -6.09 -12.79 5.87
N THR A 8 -7.25 -13.14 5.30
CA THR A 8 -7.30 -13.81 4.00
C THR A 8 -7.78 -12.83 2.93
N LEU A 9 -6.97 -12.70 1.88
CA LEU A 9 -7.21 -11.83 0.75
C LEU A 9 -7.50 -12.66 -0.49
N THR A 10 -8.46 -12.24 -1.31
CA THR A 10 -8.56 -12.71 -2.70
C THR A 10 -8.22 -11.55 -3.62
N LEU A 11 -7.18 -11.73 -4.43
CA LEU A 11 -6.63 -10.71 -5.31
C LEU A 11 -6.44 -11.27 -6.72
N SER A 12 -6.63 -10.41 -7.70
CA SER A 12 -6.36 -10.72 -9.10
C SER A 12 -5.27 -9.82 -9.66
N GLY A 13 -4.54 -10.34 -10.64
CA GLY A 13 -3.44 -9.63 -11.26
C GLY A 13 -3.11 -10.15 -12.63
N SER A 14 -2.38 -9.35 -13.41
CA SER A 14 -1.92 -9.75 -14.73
C SER A 14 -0.53 -9.20 -15.04
N GLY A 15 0.17 -9.86 -15.95
CA GLY A 15 1.50 -9.45 -16.39
C GLY A 15 1.94 -10.18 -17.65
N ASP A 16 3.01 -9.70 -18.27
CA ASP A 16 3.58 -10.29 -19.49
C ASP A 16 4.42 -11.55 -19.19
N SER A 17 4.69 -11.82 -17.92
CA SER A 17 5.24 -13.08 -17.40
C SER A 17 4.42 -13.57 -16.21
N LYS A 18 4.63 -14.83 -15.80
CA LYS A 18 3.99 -15.40 -14.62
C LYS A 18 4.39 -14.62 -13.36
N GLU A 19 5.68 -14.33 -13.23
CA GLU A 19 6.27 -13.58 -12.12
C GLU A 19 5.70 -12.17 -12.05
N ALA A 20 5.58 -11.49 -13.20
CA ALA A 20 4.99 -10.16 -13.27
C ALA A 20 3.52 -10.15 -12.79
N ALA A 21 2.74 -11.18 -13.12
CA ALA A 21 1.36 -11.29 -12.64
C ALA A 21 1.29 -11.46 -11.11
N PHE A 22 2.17 -12.28 -10.51
CA PHE A 22 2.27 -12.43 -9.05
C PHE A 22 2.78 -11.16 -8.35
N GLN A 23 3.80 -10.50 -8.91
CA GLN A 23 4.29 -9.23 -8.40
C GLN A 23 3.20 -8.16 -8.40
N PHE A 24 2.39 -8.11 -9.46
CA PHE A 24 1.24 -7.22 -9.52
C PHE A 24 0.24 -7.52 -8.40
N VAL A 25 -0.06 -8.79 -8.12
CA VAL A 25 -0.91 -9.15 -6.98
C VAL A 25 -0.30 -8.70 -5.65
N PHE A 26 0.96 -9.04 -5.37
CA PHE A 26 1.59 -8.71 -4.09
C PHE A 26 1.70 -7.20 -3.85
N SER A 27 1.90 -6.40 -4.91
CA SER A 27 1.93 -4.95 -4.81
C SER A 27 0.62 -4.35 -4.27
N GLN A 28 -0.51 -5.05 -4.47
CA GLN A 28 -1.81 -4.59 -3.99
C GLN A 28 -2.04 -4.83 -2.50
N ILE A 29 -1.35 -5.80 -1.89
CA ILE A 29 -1.57 -6.24 -0.50
C ILE A 29 -1.49 -5.06 0.46
N LYS A 30 -0.40 -4.28 0.40
CA LYS A 30 -0.18 -3.15 1.32
C LYS A 30 -1.35 -2.16 1.26
N SER A 31 -1.79 -1.80 0.06
CA SER A 31 -2.89 -0.85 -0.13
C SER A 31 -4.24 -1.40 0.34
N LYS A 32 -4.49 -2.71 0.16
CA LYS A 32 -5.70 -3.39 0.64
C LYS A 32 -5.75 -3.41 2.16
N MET A 33 -4.67 -3.83 2.81
CA MET A 33 -4.59 -3.90 4.27
C MET A 33 -4.70 -2.53 4.92
N ALA A 34 -4.07 -1.50 4.35
CA ALA A 34 -4.18 -0.13 4.87
C ALA A 34 -5.60 0.45 4.82
N ARG A 35 -6.48 -0.06 3.95
CA ARG A 35 -7.89 0.36 3.91
C ARG A 35 -8.77 -0.39 4.90
N GLU A 36 -8.43 -1.64 5.20
CA GLU A 36 -9.26 -2.54 6.00
C GLU A 36 -8.87 -2.52 7.48
N ILE A 37 -7.60 -2.21 7.79
CA ILE A 37 -7.07 -2.20 9.15
C ILE A 37 -6.85 -0.74 9.62
N PRO A 38 -7.55 -0.27 10.66
CA PRO A 38 -7.42 1.10 11.17
C PRO A 38 -6.14 1.34 11.98
N ASP A 39 -5.48 0.28 12.43
CA ASP A 39 -4.26 0.32 13.23
C ASP A 39 -2.99 0.44 12.35
N LEU A 40 -1.90 0.90 12.95
CA LEU A 40 -0.63 1.02 12.24
C LEU A 40 -0.04 -0.36 11.92
N ILE A 41 0.07 -0.71 10.65
CA ILE A 41 0.67 -1.97 10.18
C ILE A 41 2.21 -1.85 10.19
N LEU A 42 2.87 -2.70 10.96
CA LEU A 42 4.34 -2.74 11.10
C LEU A 42 4.97 -3.81 10.21
N ARG A 43 4.30 -4.94 10.04
CA ARG A 43 4.76 -6.05 9.21
C ARG A 43 3.58 -6.70 8.50
N ILE A 44 3.80 -7.07 7.25
CA ILE A 44 2.91 -7.92 6.46
C ILE A 44 3.73 -9.11 6.02
N GLU A 45 3.26 -10.30 6.34
CA GLU A 45 3.97 -11.55 6.07
C GLU A 45 3.02 -12.52 5.36
N PRO A 46 3.21 -12.79 4.05
CA PRO A 46 2.45 -13.83 3.37
C PRO A 46 2.78 -15.20 3.97
N MET A 47 1.76 -15.89 4.46
CA MET A 47 1.87 -17.21 5.10
C MET A 47 1.53 -18.33 4.13
N ASP A 48 0.53 -18.12 3.28
CA ASP A 48 0.11 -19.09 2.28
C ASP A 48 -0.47 -18.39 1.03
N VAL A 49 -0.34 -19.04 -0.11
CA VAL A 49 -0.82 -18.56 -1.41
C VAL A 49 -1.43 -19.72 -2.19
N GLU A 50 -2.74 -19.64 -2.40
CA GLU A 50 -3.52 -20.59 -3.19
C GLU A 50 -3.92 -19.94 -4.53
N VAL A 51 -3.61 -20.60 -5.64
CA VAL A 51 -4.02 -20.13 -6.97
C VAL A 51 -5.42 -20.64 -7.27
N LEU A 52 -6.40 -19.73 -7.30
CA LEU A 52 -7.80 -20.05 -7.61
C LEU A 52 -8.02 -20.16 -9.12
N LYS A 53 -7.37 -19.28 -9.88
CA LYS A 53 -7.47 -19.26 -11.35
C LYS A 53 -6.16 -18.77 -11.96
N ALA A 54 -5.74 -19.39 -13.05
CA ALA A 54 -4.62 -18.94 -13.86
C ALA A 54 -4.94 -19.13 -15.34
N THR A 55 -4.85 -18.06 -16.13
CA THR A 55 -5.07 -18.09 -17.57
C THR A 55 -3.87 -17.52 -18.30
N GLN A 56 -3.56 -18.13 -19.45
CA GLN A 56 -2.56 -17.65 -20.39
C GLN A 56 -3.28 -17.27 -21.69
N PHE A 57 -3.03 -16.05 -22.17
CA PHE A 57 -3.54 -15.59 -23.45
C PHE A 57 -2.36 -15.21 -24.35
N SER A 58 -2.21 -15.91 -25.47
CA SER A 58 -1.15 -15.66 -26.45
C SER A 58 -1.74 -15.18 -27.77
N TYR A 59 -1.20 -14.10 -28.30
CA TYR A 59 -1.62 -13.51 -29.58
C TYR A 59 -0.40 -13.06 -30.39
N LYS A 60 -0.55 -13.05 -31.72
CA LYS A 60 0.47 -12.50 -32.63
C LYS A 60 0.18 -11.04 -32.86
N GLU A 61 1.07 -10.18 -32.40
CA GLU A 61 1.06 -8.75 -32.70
C GLU A 61 1.77 -8.56 -34.05
N ARG A 62 1.14 -7.83 -34.97
CA ARG A 62 1.77 -7.42 -36.25
C ARG A 62 2.04 -5.92 -36.17
N PHE A 63 3.30 -5.54 -36.03
CA PHE A 63 3.68 -4.14 -36.12
C PHE A 63 3.62 -3.69 -37.60
N LEU A 64 3.01 -2.53 -37.88
CA LEU A 64 2.86 -1.95 -39.22
C LEU A 64 2.39 -2.94 -40.32
N GLY A 65 1.40 -3.78 -40.02
CA GLY A 65 0.69 -4.63 -41.00
C GLY A 65 1.46 -5.82 -41.59
N ILE A 66 2.79 -5.82 -41.57
CA ILE A 66 3.62 -6.83 -42.25
C ILE A 66 4.97 -7.10 -41.54
N LEU A 67 5.37 -6.30 -40.57
CA LEU A 67 6.75 -6.25 -40.10
C LEU A 67 6.87 -6.79 -38.68
N PHE A 68 7.69 -7.84 -38.52
CA PHE A 68 8.08 -8.46 -37.23
C PHE A 68 6.92 -9.05 -36.41
N PRO A 69 6.31 -10.16 -36.85
CA PRO A 69 5.31 -10.85 -36.03
C PRO A 69 5.94 -11.25 -34.70
N ARG A 70 5.49 -10.62 -33.60
CA ARG A 70 5.91 -10.97 -32.24
C ARG A 70 4.76 -11.68 -31.55
N THR A 71 5.04 -12.85 -31.00
CA THR A 71 4.11 -13.51 -30.08
C THR A 71 4.17 -12.78 -28.75
N ARG A 72 3.04 -12.22 -28.33
CA ARG A 72 2.83 -11.67 -26.99
C ARG A 72 2.06 -12.70 -26.19
N THR A 73 2.44 -12.85 -24.92
CA THR A 73 1.73 -13.70 -23.97
C THR A 73 1.40 -12.85 -22.77
N LYS A 74 0.15 -12.91 -22.33
CA LYS A 74 -0.33 -12.28 -21.11
C LYS A 74 -0.80 -13.37 -20.16
N TYR A 75 -0.43 -13.23 -18.90
CA TYR A 75 -0.84 -14.09 -17.80
C TYR A 75 -1.79 -13.32 -16.90
N THR A 76 -2.91 -13.93 -16.55
CA THR A 76 -3.84 -13.41 -15.56
C THR A 76 -4.04 -14.46 -14.48
N ILE A 77 -3.98 -14.04 -13.23
CA ILE A 77 -4.14 -14.91 -12.07
C ILE A 77 -5.18 -14.33 -11.11
N GLU A 78 -5.83 -15.22 -10.38
CA GLU A 78 -6.61 -14.93 -9.18
C GLU A 78 -6.10 -15.85 -8.08
N VAL A 79 -5.73 -15.26 -6.96
CA VAL A 79 -5.08 -15.97 -5.86
C VAL A 79 -5.74 -15.60 -4.54
N ARG A 80 -5.84 -16.59 -3.66
CA ARG A 80 -6.15 -16.41 -2.25
C ARG A 80 -4.85 -16.39 -1.46
N ILE A 81 -4.66 -15.38 -0.63
CA ILE A 81 -3.43 -15.19 0.15
C ILE A 81 -3.81 -15.06 1.61
N LEU A 82 -3.23 -15.92 2.45
CA LEU A 82 -3.23 -15.74 3.90
C LEU A 82 -2.04 -14.85 4.26
N VAL A 83 -2.30 -13.71 4.91
CA VAL A 83 -1.26 -12.83 5.43
C VAL A 83 -1.36 -12.75 6.94
N ARG A 84 -0.20 -12.76 7.59
CA ARG A 84 -0.06 -12.38 9.00
C ARG A 84 0.38 -10.94 9.09
N LEU A 85 -0.37 -10.16 9.85
CA LEU A 85 -0.10 -8.76 10.13
C LEU A 85 0.42 -8.63 11.55
N ARG A 86 1.46 -7.81 11.72
CA ARG A 86 1.81 -7.25 13.02
C ARG A 86 1.39 -5.80 13.04
N VAL A 87 0.51 -5.44 13.95
CA VAL A 87 -0.05 -4.08 14.00
C VAL A 87 0.11 -3.45 15.39
N MET A 88 0.08 -2.13 15.42
CA MET A 88 0.13 -1.30 16.62
C MET A 88 -1.19 -0.53 16.77
N GLU A 89 -1.84 -0.76 17.91
CA GLU A 89 -3.09 -0.11 18.29
C GLU A 89 -2.84 1.36 18.63
N LEU A 90 -3.20 2.26 17.72
CA LEU A 90 -2.96 3.70 17.88
C LEU A 90 -3.74 4.31 19.06
N SER A 91 -4.93 3.77 19.35
CA SER A 91 -5.77 4.21 20.47
C SER A 91 -5.13 4.00 21.85
N LYS A 92 -4.12 3.14 21.95
CA LYS A 92 -3.41 2.84 23.21
C LYS A 92 -2.14 3.67 23.37
N ILE A 93 -1.85 4.60 22.45
CA ILE A 93 -0.69 5.48 22.52
C ILE A 93 -1.10 6.75 23.28
N PRO A 94 -0.53 7.01 24.47
CA PRO A 94 -0.80 8.27 25.18
C PRO A 94 -0.07 9.41 24.48
N PHE A 95 -0.80 10.47 24.13
CA PHE A 95 -0.23 11.72 23.65
C PHE A 95 -0.39 12.78 24.72
N THR A 96 0.68 13.54 24.97
CA THR A 96 0.62 14.73 25.82
C THR A 96 0.33 15.94 24.93
N GLU A 97 -0.66 16.74 25.31
CA GLU A 97 -0.98 17.99 24.62
C GLU A 97 -0.08 19.11 25.13
N GLU A 98 0.78 19.66 24.26
CA GLU A 98 1.53 20.88 24.54
C GLU A 98 0.87 22.06 23.80
N ILE A 99 0.19 22.93 24.55
CA ILE A 99 -0.39 24.16 24.01
C ILE A 99 0.66 25.26 24.08
N GLN A 100 1.20 25.65 22.92
CA GLN A 100 2.13 26.77 22.85
C GLN A 100 1.36 28.10 22.86
N SER A 101 1.39 28.82 23.98
CA SER A 101 0.89 30.20 24.03
C SER A 101 1.90 31.13 23.38
N THR A 102 1.59 31.65 22.20
CA THR A 102 2.35 32.74 21.59
C THR A 102 2.15 34.00 22.43
N SER A 103 3.07 34.30 23.35
CA SER A 103 3.06 35.59 24.05
C SER A 103 3.37 36.69 23.03
N SER A 104 2.37 37.47 22.64
CA SER A 104 2.56 38.70 21.89
C SER A 104 3.55 39.58 22.64
N ARG A 105 4.72 39.87 22.04
CA ARG A 105 5.65 40.90 22.51
C ARG A 105 4.84 42.19 22.74
N GLN A 106 4.63 42.58 24.00
CA GLN A 106 4.25 43.95 24.32
C GLN A 106 5.42 44.84 23.90
N ILE A 107 5.29 45.46 22.73
CA ILE A 107 6.15 46.57 22.33
C ILE A 107 5.78 47.70 23.30
N ASN A 108 6.59 47.88 24.34
CA ASN A 108 6.59 49.12 25.10
C ASN A 108 7.08 50.22 24.15
N LEU A 109 6.14 50.85 23.44
CA LEU A 109 6.38 52.10 22.73
C LEU A 109 6.51 53.19 23.79
N ALA A 110 7.71 53.32 24.35
CA ALA A 110 8.06 54.48 25.16
C ALA A 110 7.86 55.72 24.27
N LYS A 111 6.75 56.44 24.51
CA LYS A 111 6.60 57.82 24.06
C LYS A 111 7.75 58.59 24.70
N ASN A 112 8.73 59.02 23.91
CA ASN A 112 9.72 59.98 24.36
C ASN A 112 9.22 61.38 23.96
N PRO A 113 8.70 62.21 24.89
CA PRO A 113 8.58 63.63 24.65
C PRO A 113 9.96 64.27 24.91
N ASN A 114 10.45 65.03 23.93
CA ASN A 114 11.64 65.90 23.95
C ASN A 114 13.00 65.25 23.59
N THR A 115 13.41 65.44 22.34
CA THR A 115 14.61 66.23 21.97
C THR A 115 14.45 66.66 20.51
#